data_AF-A0A015LY99-F1
#
_entry.id   AF-A0A015LY99-F1
#
_cell.length_a   1.000
_cell.length_b   1.000
_cell.length_c   1.000
_cell.angle_alpha   90.00
_cell.angle_beta   90.00
_cell.angle_gamma   90.00
#
_symmetry.space_group_name_H-M   'P 1'
#
loop_
_entity.id
_entity.type
_entity.pdbx_description
1 polymer ?
#
loop_
_entity_poly.entity_id
_entity_poly.type
_entity_poly.pdbx_seq_one_letter_code
_entity_poly.pdbx_strand_id
1 'polypeptide(L)'
;MCEYLQSRILKAANVTLPSSTVGNNYTPNIPKELETLTQHYRFLNRLMHSIRLLRKYPLTYFAAHEYKWSIHLIRLQNILQLYKKVFTFMPTLPSSLLSCRTDDFKSLLDILSNISKSLQEFHLLQEKEFQDSSIRAHLDDRNNNFETDLSSFIALALSRARRQITLDRVFIDHPTRPQLLTDPKDIDDAVVNYFQNFVPVKSTFPSPYFY
;
A
#
# COMPACT_ATOMS: atom_id res chain seq x y z
N MET A 1 -20.40 -2.43 40.02
CA MET A 1 -19.27 -1.48 39.94
C MET A 1 -19.86 -0.12 39.57
N CYS A 2 -19.63 0.91 40.39
CA CYS A 2 -20.40 2.15 40.37
C CYS A 2 -20.04 3.02 39.15
N GLU A 3 -21.01 3.33 38.28
CA GLU A 3 -20.83 4.15 37.06
C GLU A 3 -20.12 5.48 37.33
N TYR A 4 -20.32 6.02 38.53
CA TYR A 4 -19.65 7.23 39.01
C TYR A 4 -18.13 7.06 39.14
N LEU A 5 -17.67 5.90 39.61
CA LEU A 5 -16.24 5.61 39.74
C LEU A 5 -15.60 5.41 38.37
N GLN A 6 -16.30 4.72 37.46
CA GLN A 6 -15.85 4.53 36.08
C GLN A 6 -15.72 5.86 35.34
N SER A 7 -16.66 6.80 35.51
CA SER A 7 -16.59 8.11 34.87
C SER A 7 -15.43 8.97 35.42
N ARG A 8 -15.16 8.90 36.73
CA ARG A 8 -14.03 9.58 37.38
C ARG A 8 -12.69 9.06 36.88
N ILE A 9 -12.56 7.73 36.74
CA ILE A 9 -11.33 7.09 36.22
C ILE A 9 -11.10 7.49 34.76
N LEU A 10 -12.12 7.42 33.90
CA LEU A 10 -12.00 7.82 32.49
C LEU A 10 -11.66 9.31 32.35
N LYS A 11 -12.26 10.17 33.17
CA LYS A 11 -12.01 11.61 33.14
C LYS A 11 -10.60 11.96 33.59
N ALA A 12 -10.07 11.28 34.61
CA ALA A 12 -8.68 11.43 35.04
C ALA A 12 -7.71 10.91 33.98
N ALA A 13 -7.98 9.71 33.43
CA ALA A 13 -7.16 9.10 32.39
C ALA A 13 -7.05 9.98 31.14
N ASN A 14 -8.14 10.60 30.68
CA ASN A 14 -8.13 11.51 29.53
C ASN A 14 -7.33 12.81 29.75
N VAL A 15 -7.09 13.21 31.00
CA VAL A 15 -6.28 14.39 31.33
C VAL A 15 -4.79 14.03 31.43
N THR A 16 -4.46 12.79 31.81
CA THR A 16 -3.08 12.35 32.05
C THR A 16 -2.48 11.58 30.88
N LEU A 17 -3.29 10.88 30.09
CA LEU A 17 -2.82 10.11 28.95
C LEU A 17 -2.57 11.05 27.76
N PRO A 18 -1.38 11.03 27.14
CA PRO A 18 -1.15 11.76 25.91
C PRO A 18 -2.04 11.17 24.81
N SER A 19 -3.11 11.90 24.43
CA SER A 19 -3.92 11.58 23.26
C SER A 19 -3.38 12.35 22.05
N SER A 20 -2.60 11.70 21.20
CA SER A 20 -2.39 12.22 19.84
C SER A 20 -3.43 11.60 18.92
N THR A 21 -4.24 12.45 18.28
CA THR A 21 -4.97 12.02 17.09
C THR A 21 -3.92 11.82 16.01
N VAL A 22 -3.43 10.60 15.84
CA VAL A 22 -2.56 10.24 14.71
C VAL A 22 -3.47 10.27 13.47
N GLY A 23 -3.66 11.45 12.91
CA GLY A 23 -4.22 11.58 11.58
C GLY A 23 -3.38 10.75 10.62
N ASN A 24 -4.01 9.96 9.77
CA ASN A 24 -3.33 9.22 8.71
C ASN A 24 -2.87 10.18 7.59
N ASN A 25 -2.16 11.24 7.98
CA ASN A 25 -1.60 12.26 7.10
C ASN A 25 -0.33 11.76 6.40
N TYR A 26 0.00 10.48 6.55
CA TYR A 26 1.03 9.83 5.76
C TYR A 26 0.49 9.62 4.35
N THR A 27 0.74 10.59 3.49
CA THR A 27 0.89 10.30 2.07
C THR A 27 2.26 9.65 1.91
N PRO A 28 2.35 8.38 1.51
CA PRO A 28 3.63 7.83 1.08
C PRO A 28 4.19 8.79 0.04
N ASN A 29 5.48 9.14 0.15
CA ASN A 29 6.16 9.90 -0.90
C ASN A 29 6.30 8.97 -2.12
N ILE A 30 5.19 8.78 -2.84
CA ILE A 30 5.16 8.06 -4.09
C ILE A 30 6.04 8.86 -5.06
N PRO A 31 7.06 8.24 -5.67
CA PRO A 31 7.85 8.88 -6.70
C PRO A 31 6.97 9.55 -7.75
N LYS A 32 7.32 10.77 -8.16
CA LYS A 32 6.60 11.52 -9.21
C LYS A 32 6.43 10.70 -10.49
N GLU A 33 7.38 9.81 -10.77
CA GLU A 33 7.36 8.88 -11.90
C GLU A 33 6.20 7.88 -11.83
N LEU A 34 5.97 7.26 -10.67
CA LEU A 34 4.85 6.34 -10.43
C LEU A 34 3.49 7.07 -10.49
N GLU A 35 3.44 8.29 -9.98
CA GLU A 35 2.25 9.14 -10.11
C GLU A 35 1.96 9.46 -11.58
N THR A 36 2.98 9.85 -12.34
CA THR A 36 2.86 10.13 -13.78
C THR A 36 2.39 8.90 -14.55
N LEU A 37 2.93 7.71 -14.23
CA LEU A 37 2.51 6.44 -14.81
C LEU A 37 1.04 6.12 -14.50
N THR A 38 0.59 6.38 -13.26
CA THR A 38 -0.82 6.26 -12.87
C THR A 38 -1.71 7.19 -13.69
N GLN A 39 -1.28 8.43 -13.93
CA GLN A 39 -2.04 9.38 -14.76
C GLN A 39 -2.15 8.90 -16.21
N HIS A 40 -1.09 8.31 -16.78
CA HIS A 40 -1.11 7.70 -18.11
C HIS A 40 -2.09 6.53 -18.20
N TYR A 41 -2.12 5.66 -17.19
CA TYR A 41 -3.09 4.58 -17.09
C TYR A 41 -4.54 5.08 -17.04
N ARG A 42 -4.83 6.11 -16.24
CA ARG A 42 -6.17 6.74 -16.18
C ARG A 42 -6.58 7.32 -17.53
N PHE A 43 -5.65 7.93 -18.25
CA PHE A 43 -5.89 8.43 -19.60
C PHE A 43 -6.26 7.30 -20.57
N LEU A 44 -5.50 6.20 -20.60
CA LEU A 44 -5.77 5.05 -21.47
C LEU A 44 -7.14 4.44 -21.21
N ASN A 45 -7.53 4.28 -19.94
CA ASN A 45 -8.85 3.75 -19.59
C ASN A 45 -10.00 4.63 -20.08
N ARG A 46 -9.87 5.96 -19.91
CA ARG A 46 -10.87 6.91 -20.43
C ARG A 46 -10.94 6.86 -21.95
N LEU A 47 -9.79 6.79 -22.62
CA LEU A 47 -9.73 6.71 -24.08
C LEU A 47 -10.38 5.44 -24.61
N MET A 48 -10.03 4.28 -24.03
CA MET A 48 -10.59 2.99 -24.39
C MET A 48 -12.10 2.95 -24.16
N HIS A 49 -12.60 3.59 -23.09
CA HIS A 49 -14.03 3.77 -22.87
C HIS A 49 -14.69 4.60 -23.97
N SER A 50 -14.13 5.76 -24.34
CA SER A 50 -14.64 6.59 -25.43
C SER A 50 -14.69 5.85 -26.77
N ILE A 51 -13.66 5.05 -27.07
CA ILE A 51 -13.62 4.25 -28.31
C ILE A 51 -14.68 3.14 -28.29
N ARG A 52 -14.92 2.49 -27.14
CA ARG A 52 -16.02 1.53 -26.99
C ARG A 52 -17.38 2.17 -27.22
N LEU A 53 -17.59 3.40 -26.74
CA LEU A 53 -18.83 4.14 -26.99
C LEU A 53 -19.00 4.46 -28.48
N LEU A 54 -17.95 4.95 -29.15
CA LEU A 54 -17.96 5.22 -30.59
C LEU A 54 -18.25 3.95 -31.41
N ARG A 55 -17.64 2.81 -31.05
CA ARG A 55 -17.92 1.52 -31.68
C ARG A 55 -19.37 1.08 -31.50
N LYS A 56 -19.96 1.33 -30.33
CA LYS A 56 -21.35 0.96 -30.02
C LYS A 56 -22.36 1.83 -30.76
N TYR A 57 -22.05 3.12 -30.93
CA TYR A 57 -22.94 4.11 -31.54
C TYR A 57 -22.22 4.85 -32.68
N PRO A 58 -21.92 4.21 -33.81
CA PRO A 58 -21.15 4.82 -34.89
C PRO A 58 -21.84 6.05 -35.51
N LEU A 59 -23.17 6.11 -35.44
CA LEU A 59 -23.95 7.26 -35.94
C LEU A 59 -23.76 8.54 -35.11
N THR A 60 -23.23 8.45 -33.89
CA THR A 60 -22.88 9.62 -33.07
C THR A 60 -21.48 10.15 -33.38
N TYR A 61 -20.84 9.63 -34.43
CA TYR A 61 -19.56 10.13 -34.87
C TYR A 61 -19.71 11.55 -35.45
N PHE A 62 -18.79 12.44 -35.09
CA PHE A 62 -18.77 13.84 -35.53
C PHE A 62 -17.32 14.29 -35.68
N ALA A 63 -17.07 15.35 -36.46
CA ALA A 63 -15.74 15.94 -36.63
C ALA A 63 -15.04 16.27 -35.28
N ALA A 64 -15.80 16.58 -34.23
CA ALA A 64 -15.27 16.81 -32.89
C ALA A 64 -14.60 15.55 -32.30
N HIS A 65 -15.05 14.35 -32.64
CA HIS A 65 -14.42 13.09 -32.22
C HIS A 65 -13.08 12.87 -32.91
N GLU A 66 -12.99 13.22 -34.19
CA GLU A 66 -11.74 13.17 -34.95
C GLU A 66 -10.68 14.13 -34.39
N TYR A 67 -11.10 15.36 -34.09
CA TYR A 67 -10.24 16.35 -33.48
C TYR A 67 -9.77 15.91 -32.09
N LYS A 68 -10.65 15.32 -31.27
CA LYS A 68 -10.25 14.73 -29.98
C LYS A 68 -9.28 13.57 -30.16
N TRP A 69 -9.51 12.72 -31.18
CA TRP A 69 -8.63 11.60 -31.49
C TRP A 69 -7.22 12.07 -31.86
N SER A 70 -7.07 13.11 -32.70
CA SER A 70 -5.73 13.60 -33.06
C SER A 70 -4.94 14.11 -31.84
N ILE A 71 -5.61 14.78 -30.89
CA ILE A 71 -5.00 15.18 -29.61
C ILE A 71 -4.60 13.94 -28.78
N HIS A 72 -5.49 12.95 -28.69
CA HIS A 72 -5.22 11.71 -27.96
C HIS A 72 -4.10 10.90 -28.61
N LEU A 73 -3.98 10.90 -29.93
CA LEU A 73 -2.96 10.22 -30.70
C LEU A 73 -1.56 10.80 -30.39
N ILE A 74 -1.42 12.13 -30.36
CA ILE A 74 -0.16 12.78 -29.96
C ILE A 74 0.22 12.35 -28.54
N ARG A 75 -0.74 12.37 -27.61
CA ARG A 75 -0.48 11.96 -26.23
C ARG A 75 -0.10 10.48 -26.12
N LEU A 76 -0.75 9.60 -26.88
CA LEU A 76 -0.39 8.17 -26.96
C LEU A 76 1.03 7.97 -27.49
N GLN A 77 1.40 8.68 -28.56
CA GLN A 77 2.76 8.62 -29.13
C GLN A 77 3.81 9.04 -28.11
N ASN A 78 3.54 10.10 -27.35
CA ASN A 78 4.44 10.53 -26.27
C ASN A 78 4.57 9.46 -25.17
N ILE A 79 3.48 8.80 -24.78
CA ILE A 79 3.51 7.69 -23.80
C ILE A 79 4.32 6.51 -24.35
N LEU A 80 4.08 6.10 -25.60
CA LEU A 80 4.82 5.01 -26.24
C LEU A 80 6.31 5.31 -26.30
N GLN A 81 6.68 6.55 -26.62
CA GLN A 81 8.07 6.97 -26.66
C GLN A 81 8.72 7.01 -25.26
N LEU A 82 7.99 7.52 -24.27
CA LEU A 82 8.46 7.61 -22.88
C LEU A 82 8.78 6.23 -22.31
N TYR A 83 7.92 5.25 -22.58
CA TYR A 83 8.07 3.87 -22.08
C TYR A 83 8.53 2.89 -23.17
N LYS A 84 9.27 3.37 -24.18
CA LYS A 84 9.67 2.53 -25.33
C LYS A 84 10.40 1.22 -24.95
N LYS A 85 11.10 1.21 -23.81
CA LYS A 85 11.82 0.04 -23.29
C LYS A 85 10.90 -1.01 -22.66
N VAL A 86 9.68 -0.62 -22.28
CA VAL A 86 8.67 -1.51 -21.68
C VAL A 86 7.99 -2.34 -22.74
N PHE A 87 7.87 -1.83 -23.96
CA PHE A 87 7.18 -2.50 -25.05
C PHE A 87 8.15 -3.34 -25.87
N THR A 88 7.74 -4.57 -26.19
CA THR A 88 8.48 -5.47 -27.09
C THR A 88 8.35 -5.07 -28.57
N PHE A 89 7.27 -4.36 -28.91
CA PHE A 89 6.99 -3.86 -30.25
C PHE A 89 6.29 -2.50 -30.17
N MET A 90 6.55 -1.62 -31.13
CA MET A 90 5.89 -0.32 -31.23
C MET A 90 4.56 -0.48 -31.99
N PRO A 91 3.41 -0.36 -31.31
CA PRO A 91 2.13 -0.55 -31.97
C PRO A 91 1.85 0.58 -32.97
N THR A 92 1.34 0.20 -34.15
CA THR A 92 0.87 1.16 -35.15
C THR A 92 -0.54 1.63 -34.78
N LEU A 93 -0.70 2.94 -34.61
CA LEU A 93 -1.99 3.55 -34.28
C LEU A 93 -2.62 4.17 -35.53
N PRO A 94 -3.95 4.09 -35.70
CA PRO A 94 -4.63 4.70 -36.83
C PRO A 94 -4.54 6.24 -36.75
N SER A 95 -4.22 6.87 -37.87
CA SER A 95 -4.17 8.33 -37.97
C SER A 95 -5.56 8.97 -37.87
N SER A 96 -6.61 8.23 -38.23
CA SER A 96 -7.99 8.69 -38.25
C SER A 96 -8.95 7.63 -37.72
N LEU A 97 -10.02 8.04 -37.03
CA LEU A 97 -11.10 7.13 -36.66
C LEU A 97 -12.15 6.98 -37.77
N LEU A 98 -12.18 7.89 -38.76
CA LEU A 98 -13.09 7.79 -39.92
C LEU A 98 -12.79 6.57 -40.78
N SER A 99 -11.52 6.20 -40.89
CA SER A 99 -11.10 5.04 -41.66
C SER A 99 -11.35 3.72 -40.94
N CYS A 100 -11.69 3.74 -39.63
CA CYS A 100 -11.93 2.54 -38.86
C CYS A 100 -13.32 1.95 -39.13
N ARG A 101 -13.34 0.74 -39.70
CA ARG A 101 -14.50 -0.16 -39.68
C ARG A 101 -14.59 -0.89 -38.33
N THR A 102 -15.63 -1.69 -38.16
CA THR A 102 -15.89 -2.43 -36.91
C THR A 102 -14.72 -3.30 -36.47
N ASP A 103 -14.04 -3.97 -37.41
CA ASP A 103 -12.84 -4.77 -37.13
C ASP A 103 -11.62 -3.91 -36.75
N ASP A 104 -11.51 -2.71 -37.33
CA ASP A 104 -10.44 -1.77 -37.00
C ASP A 104 -10.61 -1.21 -35.58
N PHE A 105 -11.85 -0.96 -35.15
CA PHE A 105 -12.13 -0.58 -33.76
C PHE A 105 -11.79 -1.70 -32.78
N LYS A 106 -12.00 -2.96 -33.15
CA LYS A 106 -11.58 -4.11 -32.33
C LYS A 106 -10.06 -4.16 -32.23
N SER A 107 -9.36 -4.09 -33.35
CA SER A 107 -7.89 -4.06 -33.41
C SER A 107 -7.31 -2.91 -32.57
N LEU A 108 -7.87 -1.70 -32.69
CA LEU A 108 -7.47 -0.54 -31.90
C LEU A 108 -7.66 -0.76 -30.39
N LEU A 109 -8.79 -1.34 -29.98
CA LEU A 109 -9.05 -1.64 -28.58
C LEU A 109 -8.08 -2.71 -28.04
N ASP A 110 -7.74 -3.71 -28.86
CA ASP A 110 -6.76 -4.75 -28.49
C ASP A 110 -5.36 -4.14 -28.33
N ILE A 111 -4.95 -3.25 -29.26
CA ILE A 111 -3.70 -2.49 -29.15
C ILE A 111 -3.67 -1.66 -27.86
N LEU A 112 -4.70 -0.87 -27.59
CA LEU A 112 -4.78 -0.04 -26.38
C LEU A 112 -4.80 -0.89 -25.10
N SER A 113 -5.47 -2.04 -25.14
CA SER A 113 -5.47 -2.97 -24.01
C SER A 113 -4.08 -3.55 -23.77
N ASN A 114 -3.33 -3.89 -24.81
CA ASN A 114 -1.97 -4.40 -24.67
C ASN A 114 -1.03 -3.33 -24.11
N ILE A 115 -1.10 -2.09 -24.62
CA ILE A 115 -0.37 -0.95 -24.06
C ILE A 115 -0.68 -0.79 -22.58
N SER A 116 -1.97 -0.82 -22.21
CA SER A 116 -2.41 -0.67 -20.82
C SER A 116 -1.86 -1.77 -19.92
N LYS A 117 -1.84 -3.03 -20.39
CA LYS A 117 -1.31 -4.17 -19.62
C LYS A 117 0.19 -4.04 -19.41
N SER A 118 0.96 -3.74 -20.45
CA SER A 118 2.41 -3.56 -20.33
C SER A 118 2.77 -2.41 -19.38
N LEU A 119 2.04 -1.30 -19.42
CA LEU A 119 2.25 -0.21 -18.47
C LEU A 119 1.85 -0.56 -17.04
N GLN A 120 0.81 -1.39 -16.86
CA GLN A 120 0.39 -1.87 -15.56
C GLN A 120 1.43 -2.83 -14.94
N GLU A 121 1.96 -3.75 -15.73
CA GLU A 121 3.05 -4.64 -15.31
C GLU A 121 4.30 -3.83 -14.94
N PHE A 122 4.65 -2.83 -15.75
CA PHE A 122 5.75 -1.93 -15.45
C PHE A 122 5.52 -1.12 -14.17
N HIS A 123 4.30 -0.63 -13.94
CA HIS A 123 3.95 0.06 -12.70
C HIS A 123 4.17 -0.84 -11.48
N LEU A 124 3.67 -2.07 -11.54
CA LEU A 124 3.81 -3.02 -10.44
C LEU A 124 5.29 -3.32 -10.14
N LEU A 125 6.11 -3.44 -11.18
CA LEU A 125 7.55 -3.63 -11.04
C LEU A 125 8.22 -2.43 -10.35
N GLN A 126 7.96 -1.20 -10.83
CA GLN A 126 8.53 0.01 -10.23
C GLN A 126 8.07 0.22 -8.78
N GLU A 127 6.80 -0.06 -8.49
CA GLU A 127 6.27 0.03 -7.13
C GLU A 127 6.99 -0.93 -6.18
N LYS A 128 7.22 -2.18 -6.64
CA LYS A 128 7.99 -3.15 -5.87
C LYS A 128 9.44 -2.72 -5.66
N GLU A 129 10.12 -2.25 -6.71
CA GLU A 129 11.50 -1.77 -6.61
C GLU A 129 11.62 -0.59 -5.63
N PHE A 130 10.64 0.32 -5.64
CA PHE A 130 10.57 1.44 -4.71
C PHE A 130 10.37 0.97 -3.27
N GLN A 131 9.43 0.05 -3.04
CA GLN A 131 9.20 -0.54 -1.72
C GLN A 131 10.45 -1.26 -1.20
N ASP A 132 11.08 -2.09 -2.03
CA ASP A 132 12.30 -2.82 -1.67
C ASP A 132 13.44 -1.86 -1.33
N SER A 133 13.59 -0.77 -2.09
CA SER A 133 14.61 0.24 -1.85
C SER A 133 14.35 1.03 -0.57
N SER A 134 13.08 1.37 -0.30
CA SER A 134 12.70 2.03 0.95
C SER A 134 12.95 1.14 2.17
N ILE A 135 12.64 -0.16 2.08
CA ILE A 135 12.94 -1.13 3.13
C ILE A 135 14.45 -1.22 3.37
N ARG A 136 15.26 -1.35 2.32
CA ARG A 136 16.73 -1.39 2.44
C ARG A 136 17.29 -0.13 3.06
N ALA A 137 16.86 1.05 2.61
CA ALA A 137 17.30 2.32 3.17
C ALA A 137 16.99 2.43 4.68
N HIS A 138 15.78 2.01 5.09
CA HIS A 138 15.43 1.98 6.52
C HIS A 138 16.23 0.97 7.33
N LEU A 139 16.60 -0.17 6.74
CA LEU A 139 17.50 -1.14 7.38
C LEU A 139 18.91 -0.58 7.52
N ASP A 140 19.44 0.07 6.49
CA ASP A 140 20.77 0.68 6.49
C ASP A 140 20.85 1.82 7.52
N ASP A 141 19.85 2.71 7.57
CA ASP A 141 19.75 3.77 8.57
C ASP A 141 19.71 3.20 9.99
N ARG A 142 18.95 2.12 10.19
CA ARG A 142 18.87 1.45 11.49
C ARG A 142 20.20 0.80 11.86
N ASN A 143 20.90 0.19 10.91
CA ASN A 143 22.21 -0.41 11.16
C ASN A 143 23.26 0.67 11.49
N ASN A 144 23.22 1.80 10.80
CA ASN A 144 24.06 2.96 11.11
C ASN A 144 23.77 3.50 12.51
N ASN A 145 22.51 3.58 12.91
CA ASN A 145 22.15 4.00 14.28
C ASN A 145 22.62 2.98 15.32
N PHE A 146 22.63 1.68 15.02
CA PHE A 146 23.16 0.68 15.95
C PHE A 146 24.65 0.93 16.25
N GLU A 147 25.44 1.30 15.23
CA GLU A 147 26.87 1.58 15.37
C GLU A 147 27.16 2.98 15.96
N THR A 148 26.34 3.99 15.64
CA THR A 148 26.64 5.40 15.95
C THR A 148 25.81 6.01 17.09
N ASP A 149 24.58 5.55 17.30
CA ASP A 149 23.66 6.07 18.31
C ASP A 149 22.64 5.02 18.79
N LEU A 150 23.06 4.26 19.81
CA LEU A 150 22.24 3.20 20.42
C LEU A 150 20.90 3.73 20.95
N SER A 151 20.83 4.99 21.40
CA SER A 151 19.58 5.57 21.92
C SER A 151 18.56 5.76 20.79
N SER A 152 19.00 6.32 19.65
CA SER A 152 18.16 6.45 18.47
C SER A 152 17.76 5.10 17.89
N PHE A 153 18.66 4.10 17.89
CA PHE A 153 18.32 2.74 17.50
C PHE A 153 17.20 2.14 18.37
N ILE A 154 17.31 2.24 19.69
CA ILE A 154 16.30 1.74 20.64
C ILE A 154 14.97 2.47 20.42
N ALA A 155 14.99 3.80 20.28
CA ALA A 155 13.80 4.60 20.04
C ALA A 155 13.08 4.19 18.74
N LEU A 156 13.81 3.99 17.65
CA LEU A 156 13.25 3.55 16.36
C LEU A 156 12.73 2.11 16.41
N ALA A 157 13.45 1.19 17.07
CA ALA A 157 13.03 -0.20 17.22
C ALA A 157 11.72 -0.33 18.02
N LEU A 158 11.51 0.56 18.99
CA LEU A 158 10.30 0.65 19.82
C LEU A 158 9.21 1.53 19.20
N SER A 159 9.55 2.39 18.24
CA SER A 159 8.62 3.24 17.49
C SER A 159 7.83 2.40 16.50
N ARG A 160 6.69 1.87 16.95
CA ARG A 160 5.75 1.11 16.11
C ARG A 160 4.36 1.73 16.20
N ALA A 161 3.74 1.96 15.04
CA ALA A 161 2.37 2.46 14.93
C ALA A 161 1.34 1.44 15.49
N ARG A 162 1.67 0.14 15.42
CA ARG A 162 0.95 -0.93 16.11
C ARG A 162 1.96 -1.79 16.86
N ARG A 163 1.83 -1.89 18.18
CA ARG A 163 2.64 -2.76 19.03
C ARG A 163 2.05 -4.17 19.05
N GLN A 164 1.98 -4.80 17.89
CA GLN A 164 1.53 -6.18 17.75
C GLN A 164 2.71 -7.04 17.30
N ILE A 165 2.90 -8.16 17.98
CA ILE A 165 3.78 -9.24 17.55
C ILE A 165 2.82 -10.36 17.17
N THR A 166 2.77 -10.71 15.89
CA THR A 166 2.04 -11.89 15.43
C THR A 166 3.02 -13.05 15.46
N LEU A 167 2.66 -14.10 16.20
CA LEU A 167 3.43 -15.32 16.25
C LEU A 167 2.74 -16.34 15.36
N ASP A 168 3.49 -16.90 14.40
CA ASP A 168 2.94 -17.89 13.48
C ASP A 168 2.98 -19.31 14.06
N ARG A 169 3.83 -19.52 15.08
CA ARG A 169 4.02 -20.81 15.78
C ARG A 169 4.44 -20.58 17.21
N VAL A 170 3.94 -21.41 18.11
CA VAL A 170 4.32 -21.40 19.54
C VAL A 170 4.64 -22.81 19.98
N PHE A 171 5.82 -23.02 20.55
CA PHE A 171 6.21 -24.29 21.14
C PHE A 171 5.94 -24.27 22.64
N ILE A 172 5.08 -25.17 23.11
CA ILE A 172 4.84 -25.39 24.53
C ILE A 172 5.78 -26.50 24.99
N ASP A 173 6.75 -26.10 25.82
CA ASP A 173 7.67 -27.03 26.46
C ASP A 173 6.99 -27.66 27.69
N HIS A 174 6.48 -28.88 27.53
CA HIS A 174 5.83 -29.65 28.60
C HIS A 174 6.55 -30.98 28.80
N PRO A 175 6.89 -31.37 30.04
CA PRO A 175 7.81 -32.49 30.33
C PRO A 175 7.35 -33.85 29.77
N THR A 176 6.06 -34.05 29.58
CA THR A 176 5.51 -35.31 29.06
C THR A 176 4.80 -35.18 27.71
N ARG A 177 4.60 -33.95 27.22
CA ARG A 177 3.83 -33.73 25.98
C ARG A 177 4.18 -32.39 25.33
N PRO A 178 5.39 -32.24 24.76
CA PRO A 178 5.73 -31.05 24.01
C PRO A 178 4.78 -30.88 22.82
N GLN A 179 4.36 -29.64 22.56
CA GLN A 179 3.39 -29.35 21.52
C GLN A 179 3.81 -28.11 20.73
N LEU A 180 3.79 -28.22 19.40
CA LEU A 180 3.93 -27.08 18.50
C LEU A 180 2.55 -26.64 18.04
N LEU A 181 2.13 -25.45 18.46
CA LEU A 181 0.89 -24.82 18.04
C LEU A 181 1.10 -24.09 16.72
N THR A 182 0.18 -24.32 15.78
CA THR A 182 0.13 -23.67 14.47
C THR A 182 -1.24 -23.05 14.17
N ASP A 183 -2.27 -23.39 14.96
CA ASP A 183 -3.58 -22.76 14.85
C ASP A 183 -3.54 -21.35 15.47
N PRO A 184 -4.01 -20.30 14.76
CA PRO A 184 -3.92 -18.93 15.25
C PRO A 184 -4.60 -18.68 16.60
N LYS A 185 -5.72 -19.36 16.87
CA LYS A 185 -6.47 -19.16 18.11
C LYS A 185 -5.76 -19.82 19.28
N ASP A 186 -5.30 -21.05 19.09
CA ASP A 186 -4.51 -21.77 20.10
C ASP A 186 -3.21 -21.02 20.42
N ILE A 187 -2.57 -20.44 19.40
CA ILE A 187 -1.39 -19.59 19.56
C ILE A 187 -1.73 -18.35 20.41
N ASP A 188 -2.77 -17.60 20.07
CA ASP A 188 -3.17 -16.40 20.82
C ASP A 188 -3.46 -16.74 22.29
N ASP A 189 -4.25 -17.79 22.55
CA ASP A 189 -4.59 -18.23 23.90
C ASP A 189 -3.34 -18.63 24.71
N ALA A 190 -2.42 -19.38 24.10
CA ALA A 190 -1.17 -19.79 24.74
C ALA A 190 -0.26 -18.59 25.06
N VAL A 191 -0.15 -17.63 24.15
CA VAL A 191 0.69 -16.42 24.28
C VAL A 191 0.15 -15.51 25.36
N VAL A 192 -1.17 -15.26 25.37
CA VAL A 192 -1.83 -14.45 26.40
C VAL A 192 -1.60 -15.07 27.78
N ASN A 193 -1.84 -16.38 27.92
CA ASN A 193 -1.63 -17.08 29.18
C ASN A 193 -0.17 -17.02 29.65
N TYR A 194 0.79 -17.20 28.74
CA TYR A 194 2.21 -17.11 29.07
C TYR A 194 2.57 -15.71 29.60
N PHE A 195 2.27 -14.64 28.86
CA PHE A 195 2.67 -13.29 29.28
C PHE A 195 1.93 -12.79 30.53
N GLN A 196 0.71 -13.27 30.79
CA GLN A 196 -0.02 -12.95 32.03
C GLN A 196 0.59 -13.61 33.28
N ASN A 197 1.21 -14.79 33.14
CA ASN A 197 1.69 -15.58 34.29
C ASN A 197 3.22 -15.63 34.42
N PHE A 198 3.96 -15.40 33.32
CA PHE A 198 5.42 -15.54 33.28
C PHE A 198 6.15 -14.31 33.84
N VAL A 199 5.55 -13.12 33.76
CA VAL A 199 6.12 -11.92 34.38
C VAL A 199 5.67 -11.90 35.84
N PRO A 200 6.58 -12.05 36.83
CA PRO A 200 6.19 -11.82 38.20
C PRO A 200 5.80 -10.36 38.32
N VAL A 201 4.53 -10.10 38.61
CA VAL A 201 4.06 -8.76 38.97
C VAL A 201 4.74 -8.42 40.30
N LYS A 202 5.94 -7.83 40.25
CA LYS A 202 6.54 -7.18 41.41
C LYS A 202 5.76 -5.89 41.69
N SER A 203 4.52 -6.01 42.14
CA SER A 203 3.78 -4.90 42.74
C SER A 203 3.96 -4.95 44.25
N THR A 204 5.18 -4.70 44.72
CA THR A 204 5.36 -4.19 46.08
C THR A 204 5.07 -2.70 46.02
N PHE A 205 3.83 -2.32 46.30
CA PHE A 205 3.52 -0.94 46.66
C PHE A 205 4.31 -0.60 47.93
N PRO A 206 5.00 0.56 48.01
CA PRO A 206 5.57 1.00 49.26
C PRO A 206 4.44 1.23 50.26
N SER A 207 4.51 0.57 51.42
CA SER A 207 3.65 0.90 52.56
C SER A 207 3.82 2.38 52.89
N PRO A 208 2.75 3.17 53.02
CA PRO A 208 2.88 4.53 53.52
C PRO A 208 3.26 4.43 55.01
N TYR A 209 4.53 4.69 55.31
CA TYR A 209 4.94 4.96 56.69
C TYR A 209 4.28 6.26 57.11
N PHE A 210 3.34 6.15 58.06
CA PHE A 210 2.93 7.26 58.89
C PHE A 210 4.06 7.59 59.86
N TYR A 211 4.58 8.82 59.79
CA TYR A 211 4.95 9.67 60.93
C TYR A 211 4.86 11.13 60.49
#